data_AF-A0A9X2BP07-F1
#
_entry.id   AF-A0A9X2BP07-F1
#
_cell.length_a   1.000
_cell.length_b   1.000
_cell.length_c   1.000
_cell.angle_alpha   90.00
_cell.angle_beta   90.00
_cell.angle_gamma   90.00
#
_symmetry.space_group_name_H-M   'P 1'
#
loop_
_entity.id
_entity.type
_entity.pdbx_description
1 polymer ?
#
loop_
_entity_poly.entity_id
_entity_poly.type
_entity_poly.pdbx_seq_one_letter_code
_entity_poly.pdbx_strand_id
1 'polypeptide(L)'
;MAYQQYNKDGVEITPQDLQNKILWCKDGEKIEEAFVNKYGNKLGLIINPEKNTNPYAPDLLKDNTLIADLKTQNTPFFKAKDLYGIDPTYAVVFNRKDAERYWKHYKQIIIYFWVEWQSVKFVMGNTKKEVEFINGVWSINFLDLVELLKVAPEHIYQQRIDDKKGNAKGSFVLDIRNPSFSKVV
;
A
#
# COMPACT_ATOMS: atom_id res chain seq x y z
N MET A 1 -24.33 -10.14 -4.35
CA MET A 1 -23.79 -11.29 -3.60
C MET A 1 -22.79 -10.75 -2.60
N ALA A 2 -22.93 -11.12 -1.31
CA ALA A 2 -21.92 -10.79 -0.32
C ALA A 2 -20.65 -11.61 -0.59
N TYR A 3 -19.49 -11.02 -0.33
CA TYR A 3 -18.21 -11.73 -0.36
C TYR A 3 -17.74 -11.94 1.08
N GLN A 4 -16.93 -12.97 1.29
CA GLN A 4 -16.29 -13.27 2.57
C GLN A 4 -14.78 -13.25 2.40
N GLN A 5 -14.08 -12.79 3.42
CA GLN A 5 -12.63 -12.78 3.47
C GLN A 5 -12.14 -13.52 4.71
N TYR A 6 -10.97 -14.14 4.63
CA TYR A 6 -10.40 -14.89 5.75
C TYR A 6 -8.93 -14.55 5.93
N ASN A 7 -8.49 -14.54 7.18
CA ASN A 7 -7.09 -14.41 7.54
C ASN A 7 -6.33 -15.74 7.39
N LYS A 8 -5.02 -15.71 7.67
CA LYS A 8 -4.14 -16.88 7.56
C LYS A 8 -4.51 -18.05 8.47
N ASP A 9 -5.24 -17.79 9.55
CA ASP A 9 -5.69 -18.79 10.52
C ASP A 9 -7.09 -19.33 10.18
N GLY A 10 -7.65 -18.91 9.03
CA GLY A 10 -8.97 -19.34 8.55
C GLY A 10 -10.15 -18.62 9.22
N VAL A 11 -9.89 -17.58 10.01
CA VAL A 11 -10.94 -16.78 10.65
C VAL A 11 -11.49 -15.76 9.65
N GLU A 12 -12.82 -15.66 9.57
CA GLU A 12 -13.49 -14.68 8.73
C GLU A 12 -13.18 -13.26 9.23
N ILE A 13 -12.87 -12.36 8.30
CA ILE A 13 -12.60 -10.95 8.58
C ILE A 13 -13.64 -10.08 7.87
N THR A 14 -14.10 -9.07 8.59
CA THR A 14 -15.06 -8.08 8.09
C THR A 14 -14.34 -6.88 7.49
N PRO A 15 -15.02 -6.07 6.66
CA PRO A 15 -14.46 -4.78 6.21
C PRO A 15 -14.10 -3.85 7.37
N GLN A 16 -14.82 -3.94 8.49
CA GLN A 16 -14.50 -3.22 9.72
C GLN A 16 -13.17 -3.71 10.32
N ASP A 17 -12.85 -5.01 10.27
CA ASP A 17 -11.55 -5.52 10.73
C ASP A 17 -10.39 -5.04 9.87
N LEU A 18 -10.63 -4.82 8.57
CA LEU A 18 -9.65 -4.22 7.64
C LEU A 18 -9.52 -2.71 7.83
N GLN A 19 -10.57 -2.03 8.30
CA GLN A 19 -10.59 -0.58 8.58
C GLN A 19 -10.12 -0.23 9.99
N ASN A 20 -10.34 -1.13 10.95
CA ASN A 20 -9.73 -1.12 12.27
C ASN A 20 -8.25 -1.42 12.04
N LYS A 21 -7.46 -0.35 11.91
CA LYS A 21 -6.03 -0.32 11.56
C LYS A 21 -5.08 -1.14 12.45
N ILE A 22 -5.58 -2.09 13.24
CA ILE A 22 -5.00 -2.44 14.54
C ILE A 22 -5.20 -3.94 14.83
N LEU A 23 -4.25 -4.76 14.39
CA LEU A 23 -3.79 -5.86 15.25
C LEU A 23 -2.53 -5.45 16.04
N TRP A 24 -1.86 -4.35 15.62
CA TRP A 24 -0.53 -3.96 16.12
C TRP A 24 -0.41 -2.51 16.58
N CYS A 25 -1.15 -1.58 15.98
CA CYS A 25 -1.24 -0.22 16.49
C CYS A 25 -1.86 -0.28 17.90
N LYS A 26 -1.35 0.44 18.89
CA LYS A 26 -2.12 0.60 20.13
C LYS A 26 -3.39 1.41 19.84
N ASP A 27 -4.45 1.27 20.64
CA ASP A 27 -5.68 2.05 20.45
C ASP A 27 -5.37 3.55 20.23
N GLY A 28 -5.69 4.06 19.02
CA GLY A 28 -5.46 5.44 18.63
C GLY A 28 -4.09 5.77 18.01
N GLU A 29 -3.17 4.82 17.91
CA GLU A 29 -1.85 4.99 17.27
C GLU A 29 -1.99 5.20 15.76
N LYS A 30 -1.27 6.18 15.21
CA LYS A 30 -1.24 6.40 13.76
C LYS A 30 -0.44 5.30 13.07
N ILE A 31 -0.77 4.99 11.82
CA ILE A 31 -0.07 3.94 11.04
C ILE A 31 1.42 4.27 10.93
N GLU A 32 1.73 5.55 10.72
CA GLU A 32 3.09 6.06 10.60
C GLU A 32 3.87 5.88 11.90
N GLU A 33 3.22 6.06 13.06
CA GLU A 33 3.81 5.83 14.38
C GLU A 33 4.11 4.35 14.58
N ALA A 34 3.15 3.47 14.30
CA ALA A 34 3.37 2.03 14.41
C ALA A 34 4.46 1.52 13.46
N PHE A 35 4.51 2.03 12.23
CA PHE A 35 5.54 1.71 11.26
C PHE A 35 6.94 2.15 11.75
N VAL A 36 7.07 3.40 12.22
CA VAL A 36 8.35 3.92 12.73
C VAL A 36 8.77 3.22 14.03
N ASN A 37 7.83 2.90 14.92
CA ASN A 37 8.10 2.13 16.13
C ASN A 37 8.65 0.72 15.80
N LYS A 38 8.12 0.09 14.74
CA LYS A 38 8.51 -1.27 14.34
C LYS A 38 9.80 -1.32 13.51
N TYR A 39 9.98 -0.39 12.58
CA TYR A 39 11.05 -0.44 11.56
C TYR A 39 11.91 0.81 11.48
N GLY A 40 11.54 1.90 12.16
CA GLY A 40 12.19 3.21 12.05
C GLY A 40 13.68 3.16 12.33
N ASN A 41 14.10 2.58 13.46
CA ASN A 41 15.52 2.46 13.79
C ASN A 41 16.29 1.64 12.74
N LYS A 42 15.78 0.46 12.38
CA LYS A 42 16.42 -0.43 11.39
C LYS A 42 16.58 0.24 10.03
N LEU A 43 15.60 1.04 9.62
CA LEU A 43 15.56 1.67 8.31
C LEU A 43 16.06 3.13 8.33
N GLY A 44 16.44 3.68 9.48
CA GLY A 44 16.78 5.10 9.61
C GLY A 44 15.61 6.04 9.28
N LEU A 45 14.38 5.65 9.59
CA LEU A 45 13.16 6.39 9.30
C LEU A 45 12.58 7.04 10.56
N ILE A 46 12.18 8.31 10.43
CA ILE A 46 11.37 9.03 11.40
C ILE A 46 10.09 9.57 10.72
N ILE A 47 9.07 9.90 11.50
CA ILE A 47 7.93 10.66 10.98
C ILE A 47 8.44 12.04 10.58
N ASN A 48 8.03 12.51 9.40
CA ASN A 48 8.38 13.84 8.93
C ASN A 48 7.85 14.92 9.90
N PRO A 49 8.72 15.72 10.54
CA PRO A 49 8.30 16.76 11.49
C PRO A 49 7.34 17.79 10.89
N GLU A 50 7.36 18.00 9.57
CA GLU A 50 6.44 18.89 8.86
C GLU A 50 4.97 18.45 9.03
N LYS A 51 4.70 17.17 9.29
CA LYS A 51 3.32 16.68 9.51
C LYS A 51 2.64 17.24 10.76
N ASN A 52 3.40 17.85 11.67
CA ASN A 52 2.84 18.53 12.84
C ASN A 52 2.08 19.81 12.45
N THR A 53 2.44 20.45 11.34
CA THR A 53 1.85 21.71 10.87
C THR A 53 1.21 21.60 9.48
N ASN A 54 1.61 20.61 8.68
CA ASN A 54 1.09 20.34 7.35
C ASN A 54 0.66 18.86 7.23
N PRO A 55 -0.65 18.54 7.35
CA PRO A 55 -1.12 17.16 7.22
C PRO A 55 -0.92 16.56 5.81
N TYR A 56 -0.58 17.39 4.81
CA TYR A 56 -0.30 16.96 3.44
C TYR A 56 1.20 16.80 3.15
N ALA A 57 2.07 17.00 4.15
CA ALA A 57 3.49 16.67 4.00
C ALA A 57 3.67 15.15 3.83
N PRO A 58 4.73 14.70 3.11
CA PRO A 58 5.09 13.28 3.05
C PRO A 58 5.31 12.69 4.43
N ASP A 59 5.05 11.39 4.56
CA ASP A 59 4.95 10.72 5.87
C ASP A 59 6.25 10.68 6.67
N LEU A 60 7.39 10.51 6.00
CA LEU A 60 8.64 10.07 6.62
C LEU A 60 9.84 10.89 6.16
N LEU A 61 10.90 10.87 6.97
CA LEU A 61 12.26 11.23 6.58
C LEU A 61 13.21 10.04 6.80
N LYS A 62 14.02 9.75 5.78
CA LYS A 62 15.13 8.80 5.83
C LYS A 62 16.42 9.55 6.15
N ASP A 63 17.12 9.09 7.18
CA ASP A 63 18.35 9.67 7.73
C ASP A 63 18.24 11.19 7.94
N ASN A 64 17.08 11.62 8.46
CA ASN A 64 16.72 13.03 8.74
C ASN A 64 16.73 13.99 7.54
N THR A 65 16.95 13.53 6.31
CA THR A 65 17.20 14.42 5.16
C THR A 65 16.42 14.04 3.91
N LEU A 66 16.27 12.75 3.62
CA LEU A 66 15.62 12.28 2.41
C LEU A 66 14.11 12.12 2.66
N ILE A 67 13.30 12.74 1.81
CA ILE A 67 11.84 12.67 1.92
C ILE A 67 11.37 11.26 1.54
N ALA A 68 10.46 10.70 2.33
CA ALA A 68 9.84 9.41 2.06
C ALA A 68 8.32 9.42 2.37
N ASP A 69 7.60 8.49 1.77
CA ASP A 69 6.14 8.32 1.97
C ASP A 69 5.81 6.85 2.24
N LEU A 70 4.79 6.60 3.07
CA LEU A 70 4.41 5.27 3.50
C LEU A 70 3.11 4.84 2.81
N LYS A 71 3.19 3.73 2.07
CA LYS A 71 2.04 3.04 1.49
C LYS A 71 1.81 1.73 2.23
N THR A 72 0.79 1.70 3.08
CA THR A 72 0.41 0.49 3.81
C THR A 72 -0.63 -0.30 3.04
N GLN A 73 -0.45 -1.61 2.89
CA GLN A 73 -1.39 -2.50 2.22
C GLN A 73 -1.64 -3.76 3.04
N ASN A 74 -2.91 -3.98 3.38
CA ASN A 74 -3.31 -5.07 4.26
C ASN A 74 -4.27 -6.07 3.59
N THR A 75 -4.77 -5.74 2.41
CA THR A 75 -5.65 -6.60 1.62
C THR A 75 -5.04 -6.77 0.24
N PRO A 76 -4.77 -8.01 -0.20
CA PRO A 76 -4.32 -8.28 -1.54
C PRO A 76 -5.33 -7.81 -2.58
N PHE A 77 -4.85 -7.38 -3.74
CA PHE A 77 -5.72 -7.22 -4.90
C PHE A 77 -6.04 -8.61 -5.50
N PHE A 78 -6.97 -9.35 -4.90
CA PHE A 78 -7.29 -10.74 -5.26
C PHE A 78 -7.60 -10.99 -6.75
N LYS A 79 -8.08 -9.98 -7.47
CA LYS A 79 -8.39 -10.07 -8.90
C LYS A 79 -7.22 -9.69 -9.82
N ALA A 80 -6.05 -9.35 -9.28
CA ALA A 80 -4.90 -8.89 -10.06
C ALA A 80 -4.50 -9.87 -11.16
N LYS A 81 -4.54 -11.18 -10.88
CA LYS A 81 -4.19 -12.20 -11.88
C LYS A 81 -5.20 -12.28 -13.02
N ASP A 82 -6.49 -12.23 -12.69
CA ASP A 82 -7.55 -12.34 -13.70
C ASP A 82 -7.63 -11.10 -14.58
N LEU A 83 -7.38 -9.92 -14.02
CA LEU A 83 -7.50 -8.64 -14.72
C LEU A 83 -6.21 -8.24 -15.44
N TYR A 84 -5.05 -8.57 -14.87
CA TYR A 84 -3.77 -7.99 -15.27
C TYR A 84 -2.63 -9.01 -15.38
N GLY A 85 -2.88 -10.29 -15.11
CA GLY A 85 -1.85 -11.33 -15.15
C GLY A 85 -0.82 -11.28 -14.01
N ILE A 86 -1.02 -10.41 -13.00
CA ILE A 86 -0.09 -10.24 -11.87
C ILE A 86 -0.52 -11.14 -10.70
N ASP A 87 0.43 -11.85 -10.08
CA ASP A 87 0.15 -12.70 -8.92
C ASP A 87 -0.36 -11.86 -7.74
N PRO A 88 -1.60 -12.09 -7.24
CA PRO A 88 -2.18 -11.32 -6.15
C PRO A 88 -1.40 -11.40 -4.84
N THR A 89 -0.57 -12.42 -4.64
CA THR A 89 0.35 -12.51 -3.49
C THR A 89 1.32 -11.33 -3.43
N TYR A 90 1.74 -10.84 -4.61
CA TYR A 90 2.77 -9.81 -4.75
C TYR A 90 2.25 -8.51 -5.37
N ALA A 91 0.94 -8.45 -5.63
CA ALA A 91 0.30 -7.30 -6.25
C ALA A 91 0.05 -6.20 -5.21
N VAL A 92 0.70 -5.05 -5.39
CA VAL A 92 0.44 -3.83 -4.62
C VAL A 92 -0.17 -2.76 -5.52
N VAL A 93 -1.01 -1.90 -4.95
CA VAL A 93 -1.61 -0.78 -5.68
C VAL A 93 -0.96 0.56 -5.36
N PHE A 94 -0.81 1.43 -6.36
CA PHE A 94 -0.30 2.78 -6.19
C PHE A 94 -1.23 3.80 -6.82
N ASN A 95 -1.69 4.78 -6.05
CA ASN A 95 -2.70 5.72 -6.52
C ASN A 95 -2.15 6.66 -7.60
N ARG A 96 -2.92 6.87 -8.68
CA ARG A 96 -2.57 7.85 -9.72
C ARG A 96 -2.35 9.26 -9.17
N LYS A 97 -3.23 9.71 -8.27
CA LYS A 97 -3.12 11.05 -7.66
C LYS A 97 -1.82 11.24 -6.87
N ASP A 98 -1.30 10.17 -6.26
CA ASP A 98 -0.04 10.22 -5.51
C ASP A 98 1.13 10.34 -6.50
N ALA A 99 1.11 9.59 -7.61
CA ALA A 99 2.07 9.72 -8.70
C ALA A 99 2.13 11.16 -9.25
N GLU A 100 0.98 11.75 -9.54
CA GLU A 100 0.86 13.12 -10.06
C GLU A 100 1.40 14.15 -9.07
N ARG A 101 1.04 14.01 -7.78
CA ARG A 101 1.54 14.87 -6.70
C ARG A 101 3.06 14.78 -6.57
N TYR A 102 3.62 13.58 -6.54
CA TYR A 102 5.07 13.39 -6.38
C TYR A 102 5.85 13.85 -7.60
N TRP A 103 5.31 13.68 -8.81
CA TRP A 103 5.93 14.21 -10.01
C TRP A 103 6.06 15.74 -9.98
N LYS A 104 5.03 16.42 -9.46
CA LYS A 104 5.01 17.87 -9.38
C LYS A 104 5.88 18.43 -8.25
N HIS A 105 5.95 17.74 -7.11
CA HIS A 105 6.50 18.32 -5.88
C HIS A 105 7.68 17.56 -5.25
N TYR A 106 7.82 16.26 -5.52
CA TYR A 106 8.71 15.38 -4.76
C TYR A 106 9.43 14.34 -5.65
N LYS A 107 10.15 14.78 -6.68
CA LYS A 107 10.76 13.86 -7.66
C LYS A 107 11.80 12.88 -7.09
N GLN A 108 12.40 13.22 -5.94
CA GLN A 108 13.43 12.42 -5.28
C GLN A 108 12.87 11.60 -4.10
N ILE A 109 11.55 11.53 -3.93
CA ILE A 109 10.94 10.82 -2.81
C ILE A 109 11.18 9.31 -2.88
N ILE A 110 11.37 8.69 -1.72
CA ILE A 110 11.43 7.24 -1.57
C ILE A 110 10.04 6.75 -1.13
N ILE A 111 9.49 5.76 -1.83
CA ILE A 111 8.21 5.17 -1.46
C ILE A 111 8.45 3.86 -0.73
N TYR A 112 7.93 3.74 0.49
CA TYR A 112 7.94 2.50 1.25
C TYR A 112 6.57 1.84 1.19
N PHE A 113 6.52 0.62 0.67
CA PHE A 113 5.36 -0.25 0.75
C PHE A 113 5.50 -1.14 1.97
N TRP A 114 4.69 -0.89 3.00
CA TRP A 114 4.52 -1.82 4.11
C TRP A 114 3.37 -2.77 3.76
N VAL A 115 3.72 -4.01 3.48
CA VAL A 115 2.76 -5.04 3.08
C VAL A 115 2.58 -6.01 4.22
N GLU A 116 1.35 -6.19 4.67
CA GLU A 116 0.99 -7.17 5.68
C GLU A 116 -0.41 -7.74 5.41
N TRP A 117 -0.49 -8.86 4.70
CA TRP A 117 -1.76 -9.44 4.30
C TRP A 117 -2.57 -9.98 5.48
N GLN A 118 -3.57 -9.20 5.91
CA GLN A 118 -4.54 -9.62 6.91
C GLN A 118 -5.60 -10.54 6.31
N SER A 119 -5.89 -10.36 5.01
CA SER A 119 -6.77 -11.21 4.21
C SER A 119 -5.93 -12.06 3.29
N VAL A 120 -5.99 -13.39 3.41
CA VAL A 120 -5.30 -14.30 2.48
C VAL A 120 -6.25 -15.10 1.62
N LYS A 121 -7.56 -15.02 1.87
CA LYS A 121 -8.58 -15.76 1.14
C LYS A 121 -9.81 -14.90 0.89
N PHE A 122 -10.37 -14.99 -0.30
CA PHE A 122 -11.59 -14.34 -0.74
C PHE A 122 -12.55 -15.36 -1.35
N VAL A 123 -13.82 -15.31 -0.94
CA VAL A 123 -14.89 -16.17 -1.44
C VAL A 123 -16.09 -15.33 -1.87
N MET A 124 -16.59 -15.55 -3.09
CA MET A 124 -17.80 -14.90 -3.61
C MET A 124 -18.53 -15.86 -4.56
N GLY A 125 -19.64 -16.46 -4.08
CA GLY A 125 -20.31 -17.55 -4.78
C GLY A 125 -19.34 -18.72 -5.00
N ASN A 126 -19.21 -19.17 -6.26
CA ASN A 126 -18.26 -20.24 -6.62
C ASN A 126 -16.82 -19.73 -6.83
N THR A 127 -16.59 -18.42 -6.75
CA THR A 127 -15.24 -17.86 -6.91
C THR A 127 -14.51 -17.94 -5.57
N LYS A 128 -13.38 -18.65 -5.57
CA LYS A 128 -12.45 -18.72 -4.45
C LYS A 128 -11.06 -18.27 -4.92
N LYS A 129 -10.46 -17.33 -4.21
CA LYS A 129 -9.09 -16.84 -4.44
C LYS A 129 -8.31 -16.92 -3.14
N GLU A 130 -7.08 -17.39 -3.21
CA GLU A 130 -6.16 -17.50 -2.09
C GLU A 130 -4.80 -16.92 -2.49
N VAL A 131 -4.10 -16.32 -1.53
CA VAL A 131 -2.73 -15.81 -1.66
C VAL A 131 -1.88 -16.33 -0.52
N GLU A 132 -0.56 -16.29 -0.67
CA GLU A 132 0.32 -16.52 0.47
C GLU A 132 0.29 -15.34 1.43
N PHE A 133 0.41 -15.61 2.73
CA PHE A 133 0.65 -14.54 3.71
C PHE A 133 2.03 -13.94 3.48
N ILE A 134 2.10 -12.64 3.20
CA ILE A 134 3.37 -11.90 3.21
C ILE A 134 3.32 -10.78 4.24
N ASN A 135 4.46 -10.59 4.90
CA ASN A 135 4.75 -9.46 5.75
C ASN A 135 6.16 -8.96 5.41
N GLY A 136 6.30 -7.68 5.11
CA GLY A 136 7.58 -7.08 4.82
C GLY A 136 7.48 -5.63 4.40
N VAL A 137 8.64 -5.04 4.13
CA VAL A 137 8.73 -3.67 3.63
C VAL A 137 9.56 -3.67 2.36
N TRP A 138 9.02 -3.03 1.32
CA TRP A 138 9.71 -2.82 0.05
C TRP A 138 9.87 -1.32 -0.19
N SER A 139 11.01 -0.91 -0.71
CA SER A 139 11.27 0.47 -1.09
C SER A 139 11.53 0.60 -2.58
N ILE A 140 11.15 1.74 -3.14
CA ILE A 140 11.46 2.13 -4.52
C ILE A 140 11.68 3.64 -4.59
N ASN A 141 12.66 4.11 -5.37
CA ASN A 141 12.79 5.53 -5.65
C ASN A 141 11.69 5.95 -6.62
N PHE A 142 11.16 7.16 -6.46
CA PHE A 142 10.03 7.59 -7.28
C PHE A 142 10.33 7.64 -8.78
N LEU A 143 11.56 7.96 -9.19
CA LEU A 143 11.93 7.95 -10.61
C LEU A 143 11.91 6.52 -11.20
N ASP A 144 12.38 5.52 -10.45
CA ASP A 144 12.29 4.12 -10.87
C ASP A 144 10.83 3.66 -10.93
N LEU A 145 10.02 4.10 -9.95
CA LEU A 145 8.58 3.86 -9.96
C LEU A 145 7.94 4.46 -11.21
N VAL A 146 8.27 5.70 -11.60
CA VAL A 146 7.73 6.34 -12.82
C VAL A 146 8.01 5.51 -14.07
N GLU A 147 9.21 4.92 -14.19
CA GLU A 147 9.51 4.02 -15.31
C GLU A 147 8.62 2.77 -15.29
N LEU A 148 8.37 2.18 -14.11
CA LEU A 148 7.41 1.08 -13.98
C LEU A 148 5.98 1.52 -14.34
N LEU A 149 5.55 2.71 -13.94
CA LEU A 149 4.19 3.20 -14.18
C LEU A 149 3.86 3.35 -15.68
N LYS A 150 4.87 3.52 -16.55
CA LYS A 150 4.65 3.62 -18.01
C LYS A 150 4.07 2.35 -18.62
N VAL A 151 4.37 1.20 -18.02
CA VAL A 151 3.94 -0.13 -18.49
C VAL A 151 3.00 -0.83 -17.52
N ALA A 152 2.86 -0.30 -16.30
CA ALA A 152 1.97 -0.88 -15.29
C ALA A 152 0.49 -0.74 -15.71
N PRO A 153 -0.31 -1.80 -15.55
CA PRO A 153 -1.74 -1.71 -15.77
C PRO A 153 -2.37 -0.79 -14.71
N GLU A 154 -3.34 0.01 -15.14
CA GLU A 154 -4.12 0.85 -14.23
C GLU A 154 -5.53 0.29 -14.03
N HIS A 155 -5.90 0.10 -12.77
CA HIS A 155 -7.27 -0.19 -12.39
C HIS A 155 -8.06 1.10 -12.15
N ILE A 156 -9.07 1.33 -12.98
CA ILE A 156 -10.01 2.45 -12.83
C ILE A 156 -11.20 2.01 -11.96
N TYR A 157 -11.45 2.74 -10.88
CA TYR A 157 -12.60 2.50 -10.01
C TYR A 157 -13.84 3.16 -10.61
N GLN A 158 -14.63 2.41 -11.38
CA GLN A 158 -15.84 2.91 -12.05
C GLN A 158 -16.80 3.66 -11.11
N GLN A 159 -16.91 3.19 -9.86
CA GLN A 159 -17.79 3.78 -8.84
C GLN A 159 -17.28 5.13 -8.30
N ARG A 160 -16.08 5.58 -8.68
CA ARG A 160 -15.43 6.79 -8.16
C ARG A 160 -15.10 7.82 -9.24
N ILE A 161 -15.55 7.59 -10.49
CA ILE A 161 -15.30 8.51 -11.61
C ILE A 161 -15.83 9.91 -11.27
N ASP A 162 -17.04 9.98 -10.70
CA ASP A 162 -17.70 11.22 -10.30
C ASP A 162 -17.52 11.57 -8.81
N ASP A 163 -16.58 10.91 -8.11
CA ASP A 163 -16.36 11.20 -6.70
C ASP A 163 -15.79 12.61 -6.51
N LYS A 164 -16.46 13.40 -5.66
CA LYS A 164 -16.07 14.76 -5.24
C LYS A 164 -15.38 14.78 -3.88
N LYS A 165 -15.28 13.64 -3.19
CA LYS A 165 -14.65 13.53 -1.86
C LYS A 165 -13.12 13.32 -1.91
N GLY A 166 -12.53 13.30 -3.10
CA GLY A 166 -11.08 13.19 -3.29
C GLY A 166 -10.52 11.77 -3.17
N ASN A 167 -11.36 10.73 -3.25
CA ASN A 167 -10.87 9.35 -3.30
C ASN A 167 -10.09 9.09 -4.61
N ALA A 168 -9.18 8.11 -4.57
CA ALA A 168 -8.47 7.71 -5.78
C ALA A 168 -9.45 7.15 -6.82
N LYS A 169 -9.39 7.72 -8.04
CA LYS A 169 -10.19 7.29 -9.20
C LYS A 169 -9.53 6.14 -9.97
N GLY A 170 -8.21 6.03 -9.84
CA GLY A 170 -7.42 4.95 -10.43
C GLY A 170 -6.19 4.62 -9.60
N SER A 171 -5.74 3.38 -9.73
CA SER A 171 -4.49 2.91 -9.13
C SER A 171 -3.74 2.00 -10.08
N PHE A 172 -2.43 2.20 -10.18
CA PHE A 172 -1.53 1.29 -10.87
C PHE A 172 -1.39 0.00 -10.06
N VAL A 173 -1.39 -1.14 -10.74
CA VAL A 173 -1.11 -2.44 -10.12
C VAL A 173 0.34 -2.82 -10.41
N LEU A 174 1.11 -3.03 -9.35
CA LEU A 174 2.54 -3.25 -9.41
C LEU A 174 2.88 -4.61 -8.79
N ASP A 175 3.93 -5.26 -9.31
CA ASP A 175 4.48 -6.49 -8.75
C ASP A 175 5.73 -6.14 -7.92
N ILE A 176 5.67 -6.35 -6.60
CA ILE A 176 6.81 -6.05 -5.70
C ILE A 176 8.03 -6.95 -5.90
N ARG A 177 7.93 -7.98 -6.75
CA ARG A 177 9.07 -8.80 -7.19
C ARG A 177 9.86 -8.16 -8.32
N ASN A 178 9.36 -7.07 -8.91
CA ASN A 178 10.10 -6.35 -9.93
C ASN A 178 11.45 -5.87 -9.38
N PRO A 179 12.57 -6.02 -10.11
CA PRO A 179 13.91 -5.65 -9.62
C PRO A 179 14.11 -4.20 -9.18
N SER A 180 13.26 -3.27 -9.63
CA SER A 180 13.29 -1.88 -9.15
C SER A 180 12.85 -1.73 -7.69
N PHE A 181 12.18 -2.73 -7.12
CA PHE A 181 11.89 -2.78 -5.68
C PHE A 181 13.04 -3.44 -4.92
N SER A 182 13.36 -2.86 -3.77
CA SER A 182 14.27 -3.47 -2.78
C SER A 182 13.47 -3.91 -1.56
N LYS A 183 13.53 -5.20 -1.20
CA LYS A 183 13.01 -5.67 0.08
C LYS A 183 13.96 -5.25 1.20
N VAL A 184 13.48 -4.44 2.14
CA VAL A 184 14.29 -3.85 3.24
C VAL A 184 13.95 -4.41 4.62
N VAL A 185 12.83 -5.13 4.73
CA VAL A 185 12.43 -5.92 5.90
C VAL A 185 11.86 -7.25 5.46
#